data_AF-A0A3S8U9X3-F1
#
_entry.id   AF-A0A3S8U9X3-F1
#
_cell.length_a   1.000
_cell.length_b   1.000
_cell.length_c   1.000
_cell.angle_alpha   90.00
_cell.angle_beta   90.00
_cell.angle_gamma   90.00
#
_symmetry.space_group_name_H-M   'P 1'
#
loop_
_entity.id
_entity.type
_entity.pdbx_description
1 polymer ?
#
loop_
_entity_poly.entity_id
_entity_poly.type
_entity_poly.pdbx_seq_one_letter_code
_entity_poly.pdbx_strand_id
1 'polypeptide(L)'
;MYLHLVAMGLGAALVAGLIGWGMARRYGWQRALVVPLLAVIALAMILWRSRSMNFHDGLGLVAAAVVFAAPTLVGALLGIVLASRRGR
;
A
#
# COMPACT_ATOMS: atom_id res chain seq x y z
N MET A 1 -4.39 22.51 2.01
CA MET A 1 -5.07 21.27 2.45
C MET A 1 -4.56 20.01 1.74
N TYR A 2 -4.32 20.02 0.42
CA TYR A 2 -3.82 18.84 -0.32
C TYR A 2 -2.39 18.39 0.02
N LEU A 3 -1.53 19.30 0.47
CA LEU A 3 -0.13 18.99 0.79
C LEU A 3 0.02 17.89 1.87
N HIS A 4 -0.89 17.85 2.84
CA HIS A 4 -0.81 16.92 3.98
C HIS A 4 -1.21 15.51 3.55
N LEU A 5 -2.20 15.38 2.67
CA LEU A 5 -2.61 14.10 2.08
C LEU A 5 -1.50 13.51 1.21
N VAL A 6 -0.83 14.36 0.41
CA VAL A 6 0.31 13.94 -0.41
C VAL A 6 1.49 13.49 0.47
N ALA A 7 1.80 14.23 1.54
CA ALA A 7 2.85 13.86 2.47
C ALA A 7 2.57 12.53 3.19
N MET A 8 1.33 12.30 3.61
CA MET A 8 0.92 11.04 4.24
C MET A 8 0.97 9.87 3.26
N GLY A 9 0.50 10.06 2.02
CA GLY A 9 0.56 9.04 0.96
C GLY A 9 2.00 8.67 0.58
N LEU A 10 2.88 9.67 0.42
CA LEU A 10 4.31 9.46 0.19
C LEU A 10 4.99 8.76 1.37
N GLY A 11 4.66 9.14 2.60
CA GLY A 11 5.16 8.49 3.81
C GLY A 11 4.79 7.01 3.85
N ALA A 12 3.52 6.69 3.59
CA ALA A 12 3.05 5.30 3.53
C ALA A 12 3.75 4.50 2.42
N ALA A 13 3.93 5.10 1.24
CA ALA A 13 4.68 4.51 0.12
C ALA A 13 6.13 4.20 0.50
N LEU A 14 6.83 5.15 1.11
CA LEU A 14 8.23 5.00 1.52
C LEU A 14 8.39 3.90 2.58
N VAL A 15 7.53 3.90 3.60
CA VAL A 15 7.56 2.89 4.66
C VAL A 15 7.30 1.51 4.08
N ALA A 16 6.26 1.36 3.24
CA ALA A 16 5.94 0.09 2.60
C ALA A 16 7.04 -0.39 1.66
N GLY A 17 7.68 0.53 0.93
CA GLY A 17 8.84 0.23 0.09
C GLY A 17 10.07 -0.20 0.88
N LEU A 18 10.34 0.44 2.03
CA LEU A 18 11.44 0.07 2.91
C LEU A 18 11.25 -1.32 3.51
N ILE A 19 10.02 -1.62 3.97
CA ILE A 19 9.65 -2.93 4.51
C ILE A 19 9.74 -4.00 3.41
N GLY A 20 9.18 -3.72 2.22
CA GLY A 20 9.23 -4.62 1.07
C GLY A 20 10.66 -4.91 0.63
N TRP A 21 11.52 -3.89 0.59
CA TRP A 21 12.94 -4.03 0.27
C TRP A 21 13.69 -4.87 1.31
N GLY A 22 13.48 -4.60 2.60
CA GLY A 22 14.09 -5.36 3.70
C GLY A 22 13.66 -6.83 3.72
N MET A 23 12.37 -7.09 3.54
CA MET A 23 11.83 -8.46 3.44
C MET A 23 12.35 -9.19 2.20
N ALA A 24 12.37 -8.55 1.03
CA ALA A 24 12.87 -9.15 -0.19
C ALA A 24 14.35 -9.53 -0.08
N ARG A 25 15.15 -8.71 0.61
CA ARG A 25 16.57 -8.98 0.84
C ARG A 25 16.81 -10.13 1.83
N ARG A 26 15.97 -10.28 2.87
CA ARG A 26 16.16 -11.27 3.93
C ARG A 26 15.49 -12.62 3.66
N TYR A 27 14.36 -12.63 2.96
CA TYR A 27 13.49 -13.81 2.81
C TYR A 27 13.21 -14.19 1.35
N GLY A 28 13.74 -13.43 0.39
CA GLY A 28 13.52 -13.65 -1.04
C GLY A 28 12.20 -13.04 -1.55
N TRP A 29 12.10 -12.96 -2.88
CA TRP A 29 11.00 -12.27 -3.58
C TRP A 29 9.61 -12.79 -3.21
N GLN A 30 9.44 -14.11 -3.16
CA GLN A 30 8.14 -14.74 -2.93
C GLN A 30 7.53 -14.35 -1.58
N ARG A 31 8.35 -14.28 -0.52
CA ARG A 31 7.88 -13.92 0.83
C ARG A 31 7.67 -12.42 0.99
N ALA A 32 8.34 -11.59 0.19
CA ALA A 32 8.15 -10.14 0.24
C ALA A 32 6.80 -9.69 -0.35
N LEU A 33 6.17 -10.51 -1.20
CA LEU A 33 4.83 -10.26 -1.74
C LEU A 33 3.72 -10.27 -0.67
N VAL A 34 4.00 -10.76 0.53
CA VAL A 34 3.05 -10.71 1.66
C VAL A 34 2.66 -9.28 2.00
N VAL A 35 3.60 -8.33 1.91
CA VAL A 35 3.36 -6.90 2.22
C VAL A 35 2.32 -6.28 1.27
N PRO A 36 2.49 -6.32 -0.07
CA PRO A 36 1.47 -5.81 -0.98
C PRO A 36 0.17 -6.62 -0.90
N LEU A 37 0.21 -7.94 -0.64
CA LEU A 37 -1.01 -8.71 -0.44
C LEU A 37 -1.83 -8.21 0.75
N LEU A 38 -1.19 -7.95 1.90
CA LEU A 38 -1.85 -7.40 3.08
C LEU A 38 -2.46 -6.03 2.81
N ALA A 39 -1.78 -5.19 2.03
CA ALA A 39 -2.32 -3.89 1.60
C ALA A 39 -3.59 -4.04 0.75
N VAL A 40 -3.64 -5.03 -0.17
CA VAL A 40 -4.85 -5.34 -0.95
C VAL A 40 -5.97 -5.86 -0.05
N ILE A 41 -5.66 -6.74 0.91
CA ILE A 41 -6.66 -7.27 1.86
C ILE A 41 -7.26 -6.14 2.70
N ALA A 42 -6.42 -5.21 3.19
CA ALA A 42 -6.88 -4.04 3.91
C ALA A 42 -7.79 -3.16 3.05
N LEU A 43 -7.43 -2.92 1.79
CA LEU A 43 -8.28 -2.18 0.84
C LEU A 43 -9.63 -2.89 0.61
N ALA A 44 -9.62 -4.22 0.43
CA ALA A 44 -10.82 -5.02 0.23
C ALA A 44 -11.75 -4.98 1.45
N MET A 45 -11.20 -5.06 2.66
CA MET A 45 -11.95 -4.89 3.91
C MET A 45 -12.59 -3.51 4.02
N ILE A 46 -11.86 -2.46 3.62
CA ILE A 46 -12.39 -1.09 3.61
C ILE A 46 -13.53 -0.95 2.59
N LEU A 47 -13.37 -1.50 1.38
CA LEU A 47 -14.42 -1.54 0.35
C LEU A 47 -15.65 -2.34 0.79
N TRP A 48 -15.45 -3.44 1.52
CA TRP A 48 -16.54 -4.23 2.07
C TRP A 48 -17.32 -3.44 3.11
N ARG A 49 -16.61 -2.74 4.01
CA ARG A 49 -17.22 -1.86 5.03
C ARG A 49 -17.97 -0.68 4.41
N SER A 50 -17.48 -0.11 3.31
CA SER A 50 -18.15 1.03 2.67
C SER A 50 -19.49 0.66 2.04
N ARG A 51 -19.71 -0.62 1.67
CA ARG A 51 -21.03 -1.08 1.16
C ARG A 51 -22.14 -1.05 2.21
N SER A 52 -21.82 -1.08 3.50
CA SER A 52 -22.82 -1.00 4.57
C SER A 52 -23.05 0.43 5.07
N MET A 53 -22.50 1.45 4.40
CA MET A 53 -22.67 2.87 4.74
C MET A 53 -23.50 3.60 3.67
N ASN A 54 -24.09 4.74 4.04
CA ASN A 54 -24.82 5.60 3.10
C ASN A 54 -23.92 6.00 1.92
N PHE A 55 -24.48 6.08 0.71
CA PHE A 55 -23.74 6.32 -0.54
C PHE A 55 -22.78 7.53 -0.49
N HIS A 56 -23.17 8.59 0.23
CA HIS A 56 -22.37 9.81 0.36
C HIS A 56 -21.12 9.60 1.24
N ASP A 57 -21.26 8.85 2.34
CA ASP A 57 -20.15 8.50 3.25
C ASP A 57 -19.24 7.43 2.63
N GLY A 58 -19.83 6.49 1.89
CA GLY A 58 -19.11 5.39 1.23
C GLY A 58 -18.09 5.88 0.18
N LEU A 59 -18.45 6.90 -0.62
CA LEU A 59 -17.54 7.46 -1.64
C LEU A 59 -16.35 8.20 -1.02
N GLY A 60 -16.57 8.96 0.06
CA GLY A 60 -15.50 9.63 0.79
C GLY A 60 -14.51 8.63 1.40
N LEU A 61 -15.02 7.54 1.95
CA LEU A 61 -14.21 6.47 2.55
C LEU A 61 -13.41 5.70 1.49
N VAL A 62 -13.99 5.42 0.33
CA VAL A 62 -13.31 4.79 -0.82
C VAL A 62 -12.23 5.72 -1.38
N ALA A 63 -12.53 7.02 -1.56
CA ALA A 63 -11.56 8.00 -2.04
C ALA A 63 -10.35 8.09 -1.10
N ALA A 64 -10.59 8.14 0.22
CA ALA A 64 -9.52 8.10 1.22
C ALA A 64 -8.72 6.79 1.14
N ALA A 65 -9.41 5.65 1.08
CA ALA A 65 -8.76 4.34 0.99
C ALA A 65 -7.84 4.22 -0.23
N VAL A 66 -8.26 4.73 -1.39
CA VAL A 66 -7.46 4.73 -2.62
C VAL A 66 -6.23 5.64 -2.49
N VAL A 67 -6.40 6.83 -1.90
CA VAL A 67 -5.31 7.80 -1.67
C VAL A 67 -4.20 7.21 -0.78
N PHE A 68 -4.54 6.30 0.15
CA PHE A 68 -3.56 5.63 1.00
C PHE A 68 -3.05 4.30 0.44
N ALA A 69 -3.94 3.46 -0.11
CA ALA A 69 -3.59 2.13 -0.56
C ALA A 69 -2.74 2.13 -1.85
N ALA A 70 -3.04 3.02 -2.80
CA ALA A 70 -2.33 3.05 -4.08
C ALA A 70 -0.84 3.42 -3.93
N PRO A 71 -0.46 4.49 -3.20
CA PRO A 71 0.95 4.79 -2.98
C PRO A 71 1.67 3.70 -2.19
N THR A 72 1.00 3.10 -1.20
CA THR A 72 1.54 2.02 -0.37
C THR A 72 1.87 0.78 -1.21
N LEU A 73 0.97 0.39 -2.11
CA LEU A 73 1.18 -0.71 -3.06
C LEU A 73 2.34 -0.43 -4.01
N VAL A 74 2.37 0.77 -4.59
CA VAL A 74 3.44 1.19 -5.51
C VAL A 74 4.79 1.18 -4.78
N GLY A 75 4.85 1.76 -3.58
CA GLY A 75 6.05 1.78 -2.75
C GLY A 75 6.55 0.37 -2.42
N ALA A 76 5.67 -0.51 -1.93
CA ALA A 76 6.00 -1.90 -1.63
C ALA A 76 6.54 -2.63 -2.87
N LEU A 77 5.85 -2.56 -4.01
CA LEU A 77 6.27 -3.20 -5.24
C LEU A 77 7.61 -2.67 -5.73
N LEU A 78 7.83 -1.35 -5.72
CA LEU A 78 9.10 -0.74 -6.10
C LEU A 78 10.25 -1.19 -5.21
N GLY A 79 10.04 -1.22 -3.89
CA GLY A 79 11.04 -1.70 -2.92
C GLY A 79 11.43 -3.15 -3.16
N ILE A 80 10.44 -4.00 -3.44
CA ILE A 80 10.65 -5.41 -3.77
C ILE A 80 11.42 -5.51 -5.11
N VAL A 81 10.96 -4.85 -6.19
CA VAL A 81 11.63 -4.80 -7.52
C VAL A 81 13.09 -4.38 -7.38
N LEU A 82 13.36 -3.31 -6.64
CA LEU A 82 14.71 -2.80 -6.44
C LEU A 82 15.61 -3.80 -5.70
N ALA A 83 15.07 -4.52 -4.70
CA ALA A 83 15.80 -5.54 -3.96
C ALA A 83 16.18 -6.73 -4.85
N SER A 84 15.25 -7.22 -5.68
CA SER A 84 15.52 -8.37 -6.55
C SER A 84 16.45 -8.09 -7.71
N ARG A 85 16.49 -6.85 -8.22
CA ARG A 85 17.49 -6.45 -9.23
C ARG A 85 18.92 -6.40 -8.68
N ARG A 86 19.08 -6.28 -7.37
CA ARG A 86 20.38 -6.18 -6.69
C ARG A 86 20.86 -7.51 -6.10
N GLY A 87 20.00 -8.53 -6.09
CA GLY A 87 20.30 -9.89 -5.62
C GLY A 87 20.52 -10.92 -6.73
N ARG A 88 20.44 -10.51 -8.01
CA ARG A 88 20.98 -11.24 -9.17
C ARG A 88 22.32 -10.63 -9.54
#